data_AF-A0A0P9CJ50-F1
#
_entry.id   AF-A0A0P9CJ50-F1
#
_cell.length_a   1.000
_cell.length_b   1.000
_cell.length_c   1.000
_cell.angle_alpha   90.00
_cell.angle_beta   90.00
_cell.angle_gamma   90.00
#
_symmetry.space_group_name_H-M   'P 1'
#
loop_
_entity.id
_entity.type
_entity.pdbx_description
1 polymer ?
#
loop_
_entity_poly.entity_id
_entity_poly.type
_entity_poly.pdbx_seq_one_letter_code
_entity_poly.pdbx_strand_id
1 'polypeptide(L)'
;MELNELRRGFDLPEEDREHLDARGLPWETVSEKDNQWLLIHDFPIPEGYSHRSVMAAIRIPANYPTAGLDMVYFHPSLAREDGIRIPATTEGTVVIDGCSFQQWSRHRTAANPWRPEIDQISTHLSLVEEWLLREFPVKGVTPS
;
A
#
# COMPACT_ATOMS: atom_id res chain seq x y z
N MET A 1 17.72 8.96 -21.15
CA MET A 1 16.83 7.99 -20.50
C MET A 1 17.65 7.36 -19.41
N GLU A 2 17.55 7.90 -18.20
CA GLU A 2 18.13 7.21 -17.05
C GLU A 2 17.35 5.91 -16.87
N LEU A 3 18.06 4.79 -16.97
CA LEU A 3 17.57 3.52 -16.48
C LEU A 3 17.53 3.70 -14.97
N ASN A 4 16.38 4.07 -14.40
CA ASN A 4 16.20 4.03 -12.97
C ASN A 4 16.30 2.57 -12.55
N GLU A 5 17.50 2.14 -12.17
CA GLU A 5 17.71 0.83 -11.56
C GLU A 5 16.86 0.76 -10.28
N LEU A 6 15.96 -0.21 -10.22
CA LEU A 6 15.14 -0.44 -9.04
C LEU A 6 16.05 -0.79 -7.87
N ARG A 7 15.99 0.01 -6.80
CA ARG A 7 16.91 -0.16 -5.65
C ARG A 7 16.54 -1.38 -4.81
N ARG A 8 17.55 -1.91 -4.12
CA ARG A 8 17.42 -2.99 -3.13
C ARG A 8 18.14 -2.58 -1.85
N GLY A 9 17.60 -1.57 -1.16
CA GLY A 9 18.18 -0.97 0.04
C GLY A 9 18.12 -1.85 1.29
N PHE A 10 17.33 -2.91 1.28
CA PHE A 10 17.32 -4.01 2.25
C PHE A 10 16.63 -5.24 1.64
N ASP A 11 16.88 -6.41 2.23
CA ASP A 11 16.29 -7.67 1.80
C ASP A 11 14.92 -7.92 2.45
N LEU A 12 13.98 -8.39 1.63
CA LEU A 12 12.71 -8.96 2.07
C LEU A 12 12.83 -10.49 2.16
N PRO A 13 11.97 -11.19 2.92
CA PRO A 13 11.85 -12.65 2.85
C PRO A 13 11.66 -13.16 1.41
N GLU A 14 12.11 -14.38 1.13
CA GLU A 14 12.06 -14.97 -0.21
C GLU A 14 10.65 -15.03 -0.78
N GLU A 15 9.68 -15.49 0.01
CA GLU A 15 8.27 -15.60 -0.39
C GLU A 15 7.66 -14.23 -0.79
N ASP A 16 8.04 -13.16 -0.09
CA ASP A 16 7.58 -11.81 -0.43
C ASP A 16 8.17 -11.31 -1.74
N ARG A 17 9.46 -11.58 -1.99
CA ARG A 17 10.11 -11.21 -3.25
C ARG A 17 9.51 -11.97 -4.43
N GLU A 18 9.33 -13.29 -4.29
CA GLU A 18 8.70 -14.12 -5.31
C GLU A 18 7.29 -13.62 -5.65
N HIS A 19 6.51 -13.26 -4.63
CA HIS A 19 5.19 -12.67 -4.83
C HIS A 19 5.25 -11.34 -5.58
N LEU A 20 6.14 -10.42 -5.16
CA LEU A 20 6.30 -9.11 -5.80
C LEU A 20 6.76 -9.24 -7.27
N ASP A 21 7.70 -10.14 -7.55
CA ASP A 21 8.17 -10.43 -8.90
C ASP A 21 7.07 -11.05 -9.76
N ALA A 22 6.27 -11.97 -9.19
CA ALA A 22 5.15 -12.61 -9.88
C ALA A 22 4.02 -11.63 -10.24
N ARG A 23 3.88 -10.52 -9.50
CA ARG A 23 2.92 -9.45 -9.85
C ARG A 23 3.32 -8.69 -11.11
N GLY A 24 4.59 -8.73 -11.52
CA GLY A 24 5.09 -8.05 -12.72
C GLY A 24 5.10 -6.53 -12.62
N LEU A 25 4.97 -5.97 -11.41
CA LEU A 25 5.06 -4.54 -11.15
C LEU A 25 6.49 -4.17 -10.73
N PRO A 26 7.03 -3.02 -11.18
CA PRO A 26 8.34 -2.58 -10.72
C PRO A 26 8.27 -2.27 -9.22
N TRP A 27 9.17 -2.84 -8.43
CA TRP A 27 9.25 -2.58 -7.00
C TRP A 27 10.68 -2.36 -6.55
N GLU A 28 10.86 -1.62 -5.46
CA GLU A 28 12.15 -1.36 -4.85
C GLU A 28 12.06 -1.25 -3.32
N THR A 29 13.18 -1.51 -2.66
CA THR A 29 13.31 -1.31 -1.22
C THR A 29 14.23 -0.12 -0.95
N VAL A 30 13.79 0.78 -0.08
CA VAL A 30 14.51 2.01 0.27
C VAL A 30 14.66 2.09 1.79
N SER A 31 15.88 2.36 2.24
CA SER A 31 16.19 2.57 3.66
C SER A 31 16.42 4.08 3.87
N GLU A 32 15.54 4.73 4.62
CA GLU A 32 15.66 6.14 4.99
C GLU A 32 15.70 6.31 6.51
N LYS A 33 16.88 6.70 7.03
CA LYS A 33 17.13 6.84 8.47
C LYS A 33 16.77 5.53 9.19
N ASP A 34 15.74 5.57 10.06
CA ASP A 34 15.24 4.43 10.84
C ASP A 34 14.03 3.75 10.19
N ASN A 35 13.69 4.10 8.95
CA ASN A 35 12.55 3.55 8.22
C ASN A 35 12.99 2.72 7.02
N GLN A 36 12.38 1.55 6.88
CA GLN A 36 12.46 0.72 5.70
C GLN A 36 11.15 0.82 4.93
N TRP A 37 11.24 1.04 3.63
CA TRP A 37 10.10 1.22 2.74
C TRP A 37 10.18 0.25 1.58
N LEU A 38 9.07 -0.41 1.30
CA LEU A 38 8.81 -1.06 0.04
C LEU A 38 8.03 -0.09 -0.84
N LEU A 39 8.57 0.25 -2.01
CA LEU A 39 7.88 1.04 -3.03
C LEU A 39 7.47 0.11 -4.17
N ILE A 40 6.20 0.16 -4.54
CA ILE A 40 5.61 -0.57 -5.67
C ILE A 40 5.13 0.47 -6.66
N HIS A 41 5.80 0.54 -7.80
CA HIS A 41 5.46 1.40 -8.90
C HIS A 41 4.32 0.81 -9.71
N ASP A 42 3.63 1.70 -10.43
CA ASP A 42 2.51 1.35 -11.29
C ASP A 42 1.41 0.52 -10.60
N PHE A 43 1.21 0.75 -9.30
CA PHE A 43 0.21 0.05 -8.51
C PHE A 43 -1.19 0.40 -9.06
N PRO A 44 -1.98 -0.60 -9.50
CA PRO A 44 -3.25 -0.36 -10.17
C PRO A 44 -4.29 0.15 -9.18
N ILE A 45 -5.01 1.19 -9.60
CA ILE A 45 -6.09 1.79 -8.82
C ILE A 45 -7.43 1.58 -9.54
N PRO A 46 -8.48 1.13 -8.83
CA PRO A 46 -9.81 0.96 -9.41
C PRO A 46 -10.37 2.22 -10.07
N GLU A 47 -11.36 2.05 -10.94
CA GLU A 47 -12.07 3.18 -11.52
C GLU A 47 -12.85 3.98 -10.47
N GLY A 48 -13.01 5.28 -10.71
CA GLY A 48 -13.67 6.22 -9.81
C GLY A 48 -12.69 7.01 -8.93
N TYR A 49 -11.39 6.71 -8.98
CA TYR A 49 -10.34 7.53 -8.37
C TYR A 49 -9.69 8.47 -9.39
N SER A 50 -9.06 9.53 -8.89
CA SER A 50 -8.37 10.56 -9.68
C SER A 50 -7.17 10.05 -10.51
N HIS A 51 -6.68 8.85 -10.21
CA HIS A 51 -5.57 8.20 -10.89
C HIS A 51 -5.88 6.72 -11.10
N ARG A 52 -5.44 6.17 -12.24
CA ARG A 52 -5.58 4.73 -12.55
C ARG A 52 -4.36 3.90 -12.14
N SER A 53 -3.26 4.56 -11.84
CA SER A 53 -1.99 3.97 -11.43
C SER A 53 -1.26 4.96 -10.54
N VAL A 54 -0.65 4.47 -9.46
CA VAL A 54 0.12 5.27 -8.49
C VAL A 54 1.31 4.48 -7.98
N MET A 55 2.22 5.15 -7.27
CA MET A 55 3.21 4.48 -6.43
C MET A 55 2.58 4.16 -5.07
N ALA A 56 2.60 2.90 -4.70
CA ALA A 56 2.24 2.45 -3.36
C ALA A 56 3.50 2.27 -2.52
N ALA A 57 3.53 2.83 -1.31
CA ALA A 57 4.59 2.62 -0.35
C ALA A 57 4.06 1.89 0.89
N ILE A 58 4.85 0.95 1.40
CA ILE A 58 4.57 0.18 2.62
C ILE A 58 5.78 0.31 3.54
N ARG A 59 5.54 0.68 4.80
CA ARG A 59 6.58 0.70 5.81
C ARG A 59 6.86 -0.71 6.28
N ILE A 60 8.09 -1.17 6.15
CA ILE A 60 8.54 -2.46 6.66
C ILE A 60 9.14 -2.24 8.06
N PRO A 61 8.55 -2.79 9.13
CA PRO A 61 9.12 -2.67 10.46
C PRO A 61 10.36 -3.57 10.60
N ALA A 62 11.33 -3.17 11.42
CA ALA A 62 12.58 -3.90 11.62
C ALA A 62 12.40 -5.36 12.08
N ASN A 63 11.28 -5.66 12.76
CA ASN A 63 10.96 -7.00 13.26
C ASN A 63 9.95 -7.74 12.35
N TYR A 64 9.75 -7.30 11.11
CA TYR A 64 8.93 -8.01 10.12
C TYR A 64 9.50 -9.44 9.88
N PRO A 65 8.67 -10.49 9.79
CA PRO A 65 7.20 -10.51 9.82
C PRO A 65 6.55 -10.61 11.21
N THR A 66 7.34 -10.62 12.30
CA THR A 66 6.80 -10.61 13.68
C THR A 66 5.96 -9.36 13.95
N ALA A 67 6.43 -8.20 13.49
CA ALA A 67 5.67 -6.96 13.51
C ALA A 67 4.85 -6.83 12.22
N GLY A 68 3.55 -6.55 12.38
CA GLY A 68 2.63 -6.49 11.27
C GLY A 68 2.63 -5.19 10.47
N LEU A 69 2.09 -5.29 9.27
CA LEU A 69 1.84 -4.17 8.37
C LEU A 69 0.40 -3.65 8.56
N ASP A 70 0.24 -2.33 8.70
CA ASP A 70 -1.03 -1.68 9.05
C ASP A 70 -1.40 -0.47 8.18
N MET A 71 -0.45 0.04 7.41
CA MET A 71 -0.62 1.23 6.58
C MET A 71 -0.22 0.98 5.13
N VAL A 72 -0.80 1.79 4.26
CA VAL A 72 -0.35 1.98 2.88
C VAL A 72 -0.31 3.47 2.58
N TYR A 73 0.60 3.85 1.69
CA TYR A 73 0.88 5.22 1.34
C TYR A 73 0.81 5.36 -0.18
N PHE A 74 0.15 6.39 -0.71
CA PHE A 74 -0.01 6.56 -2.15
C PHE A 74 0.58 7.88 -2.65
N HIS A 75 1.31 7.81 -3.76
CA HIS A 75 1.82 8.96 -4.50
C HIS A 75 1.54 8.79 -6.01
N PRO A 76 0.86 9.72 -6.68
CA PRO A 76 0.19 10.90 -6.13
C PRO A 76 -0.96 10.56 -5.16
N SER A 77 -1.39 11.55 -4.38
CA SER A 77 -2.54 11.41 -3.48
C SER A 77 -3.81 11.04 -4.24
N LEU A 78 -4.58 10.09 -3.70
CA LEU A 78 -5.84 9.67 -4.29
C LEU A 78 -6.99 10.55 -3.81
N ALA A 79 -7.88 10.89 -4.74
CA ALA A 79 -9.19 11.47 -4.49
C ALA A 79 -10.24 10.67 -5.27
N ARG A 80 -11.49 10.63 -4.78
CA ARG A 80 -12.60 10.05 -5.55
C ARG A 80 -13.12 11.07 -6.54
N GLU A 81 -13.42 10.64 -7.75
CA GLU A 81 -13.97 11.47 -8.83
C GLU A 81 -15.40 11.94 -8.50
N ASP A 82 -16.14 11.21 -7.66
CA ASP A 82 -17.48 11.60 -7.18
C ASP A 82 -17.45 12.67 -6.07
N GLY A 83 -16.26 13.17 -5.70
CA GLY A 83 -16.08 14.23 -4.71
C GLY A 83 -16.31 13.80 -3.26
N ILE A 84 -16.64 12.53 -3.01
CA ILE A 84 -16.79 12.01 -1.64
C ILE A 84 -15.39 11.89 -1.01
N ARG A 85 -15.26 12.36 0.23
CA ARG A 85 -14.00 12.23 0.98
C ARG A 85 -13.71 10.76 1.26
N ILE A 86 -12.48 10.34 1.00
CA ILE A 86 -11.99 9.02 1.42
C ILE A 86 -11.85 9.06 2.95
N PRO A 87 -12.56 8.19 3.70
CA PRO A 87 -12.46 8.12 5.15
C PRO A 87 -11.07 7.61 5.57
N ALA A 88 -10.66 7.91 6.80
CA ALA A 88 -9.42 7.42 7.42
C ALA A 88 -8.14 7.54 6.54
N THR A 89 -8.11 8.54 5.66
CA THR A 89 -6.86 9.16 5.21
C THR A 89 -6.43 10.15 6.29
N THR A 90 -5.18 10.08 6.74
CA THR A 90 -4.68 11.06 7.71
C THR A 90 -4.63 12.45 7.09
N GLU A 91 -4.96 13.49 7.85
CA GLU A 91 -4.75 14.88 7.43
C GLU A 91 -3.24 15.19 7.43
N GLY A 92 -2.56 14.83 6.35
CA GLY A 92 -1.13 15.07 6.15
C GLY A 92 -0.46 14.07 5.22
N THR A 93 0.68 14.47 4.67
CA THR A 93 1.52 13.62 3.81
C THR A 93 2.82 13.27 4.51
N VAL A 94 3.38 12.10 4.22
CA VAL A 94 4.75 11.74 4.58
C VAL A 94 5.66 11.91 3.37
N VAL A 95 6.88 12.40 3.57
CA VAL A 95 7.89 12.41 2.49
C VAL A 95 8.66 11.11 2.56
N ILE A 96 8.65 10.34 1.46
CA ILE A 96 9.39 9.09 1.28
C ILE A 96 10.12 9.23 -0.04
N ASP A 97 11.44 9.08 -0.04
CA ASP A 97 12.29 9.18 -1.24
C ASP A 97 12.06 10.49 -2.03
N GLY A 98 11.93 11.60 -1.29
CA GLY A 98 11.66 12.93 -1.85
C GLY A 98 10.24 13.14 -2.39
N CYS A 99 9.40 12.10 -2.41
CA CYS A 99 8.02 12.18 -2.88
C CYS A 99 7.03 12.31 -1.71
N SER A 100 5.95 13.08 -1.92
CA SER A 100 4.91 13.30 -0.90
C SER A 100 3.79 12.28 -1.05
N PHE A 101 3.60 11.43 -0.03
CA PHE A 101 2.61 10.36 -0.02
C PHE A 101 1.43 10.66 0.91
N GLN A 102 0.21 10.41 0.41
CA GLN A 102 -1.00 10.37 1.22
C GLN A 102 -1.02 9.10 2.08
N GLN A 103 -1.38 9.23 3.36
CA GLN A 103 -1.35 8.12 4.31
C GLN A 103 -2.75 7.52 4.47
N TRP A 104 -2.85 6.20 4.29
CA TRP A 104 -4.06 5.44 4.55
C TRP A 104 -3.82 4.53 5.75
N SER A 105 -4.46 4.88 6.87
CA SER A 105 -4.42 4.05 8.09
C SER A 105 -5.72 3.28 8.20
N ARG A 106 -5.60 1.96 8.14
CA ARG A 106 -6.71 1.03 8.34
C ARG A 106 -6.19 -0.05 9.28
N HIS A 107 -6.04 0.34 10.55
CA HIS A 107 -5.52 -0.54 11.59
C HIS A 107 -6.25 -1.89 11.61
N ARG A 108 -5.45 -2.95 11.69
CA ARG A 108 -5.94 -4.31 11.97
C ARG A 108 -6.66 -4.30 13.32
N THR A 109 -7.91 -4.76 13.32
CA THR A 109 -8.72 -4.84 14.55
C THR A 109 -8.52 -6.18 15.23
N ALA A 110 -9.02 -6.34 16.46
CA ALA A 110 -9.04 -7.65 17.12
C ALA A 110 -9.80 -8.73 16.33
N ALA A 111 -10.69 -8.34 15.40
CA ALA A 111 -11.40 -9.24 14.52
C ALA A 111 -10.58 -9.67 13.28
N ASN A 112 -9.54 -8.91 12.93
CA ASN A 112 -8.61 -9.26 11.85
C ASN A 112 -7.17 -8.89 12.23
N PRO A 113 -6.59 -9.53 13.27
CA PRO A 113 -5.25 -9.22 13.74
C PRO A 113 -4.18 -9.67 12.73
N TRP A 114 -3.01 -9.05 12.77
CA TRP A 114 -1.83 -9.60 12.10
C TRP A 114 -1.43 -10.93 12.74
N ARG A 115 -1.18 -11.93 11.92
CA ARG A 115 -0.77 -13.28 12.31
C ARG A 115 0.67 -13.48 11.78
N PRO A 116 1.70 -13.34 12.62
CA PRO A 116 3.11 -13.39 12.19
C PRO A 116 3.54 -14.58 11.34
N GLU A 117 2.88 -15.73 11.51
CA GLU A 117 3.19 -16.97 10.78
C GLU A 117 2.35 -17.17 9.50
N ILE A 118 1.43 -16.25 9.21
CA ILE A 118 0.46 -16.38 8.10
C ILE A 118 0.42 -15.12 7.23
N ASP A 119 0.46 -13.94 7.86
CA ASP A 119 0.37 -12.67 7.16
C ASP A 119 1.74 -12.19 6.71
N GLN A 120 1.77 -11.66 5.49
CA GLN A 120 2.99 -11.20 4.80
C GLN A 120 2.64 -10.05 3.85
N ILE A 121 3.57 -9.61 3.01
CA ILE A 121 3.31 -8.49 2.07
C ILE A 121 2.16 -8.84 1.13
N SER A 122 2.09 -10.07 0.65
CA SER A 122 1.01 -10.53 -0.25
C SER A 122 -0.38 -10.33 0.36
N THR A 123 -0.61 -10.80 1.59
CA THR A 123 -1.90 -10.67 2.27
C THR A 123 -2.21 -9.23 2.64
N HIS A 124 -1.19 -8.42 2.91
CA HIS A 124 -1.35 -6.98 3.12
C HIS A 124 -1.76 -6.26 1.83
N LEU A 125 -1.16 -6.59 0.68
CA LEU A 125 -1.54 -6.03 -0.61
C LEU A 125 -2.97 -6.38 -1.01
N SER A 126 -3.40 -7.62 -0.79
CA SER A 126 -4.81 -7.99 -1.01
C SER A 126 -5.75 -7.17 -0.13
N LEU A 127 -5.38 -6.92 1.13
CA LEU A 127 -6.15 -6.08 2.03
C LEU A 127 -6.20 -4.61 1.57
N VAL A 128 -5.10 -4.09 1.02
CA VAL A 128 -5.04 -2.74 0.40
C VAL A 128 -5.98 -2.64 -0.80
N GLU A 129 -5.97 -3.64 -1.68
CA GLU A 129 -6.89 -3.70 -2.83
C GLU A 129 -8.35 -3.72 -2.38
N GLU A 130 -8.67 -4.49 -1.32
CA GLU A 130 -10.00 -4.46 -0.71
C GLU A 130 -10.37 -3.10 -0.13
N TRP A 131 -9.43 -2.38 0.48
CA TRP A 131 -9.68 -1.02 0.99
C TRP A 131 -10.08 -0.09 -0.16
N LEU A 132 -9.38 -0.13 -1.29
CA LEU A 132 -9.71 0.67 -2.47
C LEU A 132 -11.11 0.34 -2.99
N LEU A 133 -11.46 -0.94 -3.10
CA LEU A 133 -12.78 -1.34 -3.60
C LEU A 133 -13.93 -0.92 -2.67
N ARG A 134 -13.73 -1.02 -1.35
CA ARG A 134 -14.77 -0.69 -0.35
C ARG A 134 -15.18 0.78 -0.34
N GLU A 135 -14.36 1.67 -0.90
CA GLU A 135 -14.71 3.08 -1.00
C GLU A 135 -15.87 3.32 -1.99
N PHE A 136 -16.13 2.40 -2.91
CA PHE A 136 -17.26 2.48 -3.84
C PHE A 136 -18.31 1.41 -3.50
N PRO A 137 -19.05 1.55 -2.38
CA PRO A 137 -20.13 0.62 -2.08
C PRO A 137 -21.13 0.62 -3.24
N VAL A 138 -21.44 -0.57 -3.75
CA VAL A 138 -22.46 -0.73 -4.80
C VAL A 138 -23.76 -0.11 -4.29
N LYS A 139 -24.24 0.94 -4.96
CA LYS A 139 -25.56 1.49 -4.69
C LYS A 139 -26.61 0.43 -5.03
N GLY A 140 -27.18 -0.20 -4.00
CA GLY A 140 -28.47 -0.89 -4.08
C GLY A 140 -28.43 -2.40 -3.81
N VAL A 141 -28.58 -2.77 -2.55
CA VAL A 141 -29.62 -3.73 -2.18
C VAL A 141 -30.36 -3.11 -0.99
N THR A 142 -31.44 -2.39 -1.26
CA THR A 142 -32.48 -2.17 -0.26
C THR A 142 -33.19 -3.50 -0.12
N PRO A 143 -33.13 -4.21 1.03
CA PRO A 143 -34.05 -5.32 1.24
C PRO A 143 -35.46 -4.72 1.21
N SER A 144 -36.26 -5.14 0.22
CA SER A 144 -37.69 -4.85 0.15
C SER A 144 -38.43 -5.60 1.24
#